data_AF-A0A1J1HMQ4-F1
#
_entry.id   AF-A0A1J1HMQ4-F1
#
_cell.length_a   1.000
_cell.length_b   1.000
_cell.length_c   1.000
_cell.angle_alpha   90.00
_cell.angle_beta   90.00
_cell.angle_gamma   90.00
#
_symmetry.space_group_name_H-M   'P 1'
#
loop_
_entity.id
_entity.type
_entity.pdbx_description
1 polymer ?
#
loop_
_entity_poly.entity_id
_entity_poly.type
_entity_poly.pdbx_seq_one_letter_code
_entity_poly.pdbx_strand_id
1 'polypeptide(L)'
;MIVTKPLVLLVLAVSVVFATPINKNELSLESIQRNVREIDWNFFSRTTKKPTTTTTAPPKLPNNLEIGHCEDDDKIIYIDDTRLEANNSTLGGVIEIHIDSPYYITCVKVLDQMPAGTGAIPTYNSGGYGKDFIFINAQGQYGHGIHFKIIVRGNLKMSENEISRNK
;
A
#
# COMPACT_ATOMS: atom_id res chain seq x y z
N MET A 1 31.77 23.28 -41.59
CA MET A 1 30.81 22.33 -40.98
C MET A 1 31.51 21.58 -39.88
N ILE A 2 31.22 21.89 -38.63
CA ILE A 2 31.74 21.18 -37.45
C ILE A 2 30.52 20.57 -36.78
N VAL A 3 30.47 19.23 -36.76
CA VAL A 3 29.42 18.45 -36.11
C VAL A 3 29.92 18.14 -34.70
N THR A 4 29.41 18.84 -33.70
CA THR A 4 29.64 18.52 -32.28
C THR A 4 28.50 17.63 -31.77
N LYS A 5 28.83 16.40 -31.40
CA LYS A 5 27.94 15.48 -30.68
C LYS A 5 27.91 15.86 -29.18
N PRO A 6 26.75 15.82 -28.50
CA PRO A 6 26.73 15.94 -27.04
C PRO A 6 27.05 14.58 -26.38
N LEU A 7 28.01 14.61 -25.46
CA LEU A 7 28.34 13.50 -24.57
C LEU A 7 27.40 13.59 -23.35
N VAL A 8 26.50 12.62 -23.19
CA VAL A 8 25.59 12.53 -22.03
C VAL A 8 26.35 11.85 -20.88
N LEU A 9 26.58 12.59 -19.80
CA LEU A 9 27.17 12.09 -18.57
C LEU A 9 26.07 11.47 -17.69
N LEU A 10 26.05 10.14 -17.57
CA LEU A 10 25.16 9.39 -16.69
C LEU A 10 25.80 9.30 -15.30
N VAL A 11 25.24 9.97 -14.30
CA VAL A 11 25.64 9.83 -12.89
C VAL A 11 24.66 8.86 -12.22
N LEU A 12 25.11 7.62 -11.99
CA LEU A 12 24.41 6.65 -11.15
C LEU A 12 24.86 6.85 -9.70
N ALA A 13 23.96 7.37 -8.85
CA ALA A 13 24.15 7.36 -7.41
C ALA A 13 23.66 6.02 -6.85
N VAL A 14 24.58 5.21 -6.32
CA VAL A 14 24.28 4.01 -5.54
C VAL A 14 24.40 4.38 -4.06
N SER A 15 23.29 4.29 -3.32
CA SER A 15 23.30 4.48 -1.87
C SER A 15 23.42 3.12 -1.16
N VAL A 16 24.40 3.04 -0.26
CA VAL A 16 24.73 1.89 0.59
C VAL A 16 23.78 1.82 1.78
N VAL A 17 23.19 0.66 2.03
CA VAL A 17 22.38 0.37 3.23
C VAL A 17 23.30 -0.12 4.35
N PHE A 18 23.31 0.57 5.49
CA PHE A 18 23.96 0.11 6.72
C PHE A 18 22.98 -0.73 7.54
N ALA A 19 23.35 -1.99 7.81
CA ALA A 19 22.65 -2.85 8.75
C ALA A 19 23.20 -2.62 10.18
N THR A 20 22.33 -2.38 11.14
CA THR A 20 22.66 -2.32 12.58
C THR A 20 22.63 -3.72 13.21
N PRO A 21 23.47 -4.01 14.22
CA PRO A 21 23.53 -5.32 14.85
C PRO A 21 22.34 -5.58 15.80
N ILE A 22 21.78 -6.78 15.71
CA ILE A 22 20.75 -7.30 16.63
C ILE A 22 21.45 -7.81 17.90
N ASN A 23 21.01 -7.26 19.04
CA ASN A 23 21.40 -7.65 20.39
C ASN A 23 20.79 -9.03 20.75
N LYS A 24 21.62 -9.95 21.24
CA LYS A 24 21.24 -11.29 21.72
C LYS A 24 21.13 -11.26 23.23
N ASN A 25 19.92 -11.38 23.75
CA ASN A 25 19.68 -11.86 25.11
C ASN A 25 18.79 -13.10 25.04
N GLU A 26 19.36 -14.23 25.48
CA GLU A 26 18.70 -15.52 25.71
C GLU A 26 17.55 -15.38 26.71
N LEU A 27 16.53 -16.23 26.58
CA LEU A 27 15.86 -16.92 27.71
C LEU A 27 14.94 -18.06 27.19
N SER A 28 15.41 -19.29 27.43
CA SER A 28 14.70 -20.55 27.71
C SER A 28 13.70 -21.16 26.69
N LEU A 29 14.11 -22.29 26.08
CA LEU A 29 13.30 -23.24 25.29
C LEU A 29 12.97 -24.52 26.09
N GLU A 30 12.39 -24.37 27.28
CA GLU A 30 11.90 -25.50 28.10
C GLU A 30 10.46 -25.22 28.53
N SER A 31 9.49 -25.63 27.69
CA SER A 31 8.03 -25.76 27.91
C SER A 31 7.37 -25.54 26.54
N ILE A 32 7.02 -26.56 25.76
CA ILE A 32 5.79 -27.34 25.89
C ILE A 32 6.00 -28.65 25.11
N GLN A 33 6.26 -29.75 25.81
CA GLN A 33 5.98 -31.10 25.29
C GLN A 33 4.58 -31.51 25.78
N ARG A 34 3.67 -31.83 24.85
CA ARG A 34 2.69 -32.94 24.90
C ARG A 34 1.59 -32.79 23.83
N ASN A 35 1.69 -33.60 22.77
CA ASN A 35 0.59 -34.35 22.13
C ASN A 35 1.01 -34.79 20.71
N VAL A 36 1.72 -35.91 20.62
CA VAL A 36 1.85 -36.67 19.36
C VAL A 36 0.84 -37.82 19.45
N ARG A 37 -0.22 -37.77 18.63
CA ARG A 37 -1.06 -38.93 18.34
C ARG A 37 -0.48 -39.61 17.10
N GLU A 38 -0.27 -40.92 17.19
CA GLU A 38 0.09 -41.81 16.08
C GLU A 38 -0.82 -41.56 14.87
N ILE A 39 -0.22 -41.29 13.71
CA ILE A 39 -0.89 -41.34 12.42
C ILE A 39 -0.61 -42.72 11.83
N ASP A 40 -1.67 -43.51 11.66
CA ASP A 40 -1.63 -44.84 11.03
C ASP A 40 -1.39 -44.69 9.52
N TRP A 41 -0.25 -45.20 9.05
CA TRP A 41 0.24 -45.03 7.68
C TRP A 41 -0.43 -45.93 6.64
N ASN A 42 -1.37 -46.80 7.01
CA ASN A 42 -1.97 -47.77 6.09
C ASN A 42 -3.24 -47.29 5.36
N PHE A 43 -3.69 -46.05 5.58
CA PHE A 43 -4.91 -45.52 4.95
C PHE A 43 -4.68 -44.93 3.54
N PHE A 44 -3.43 -44.65 3.15
CA PHE A 44 -3.11 -43.88 1.94
C PHE A 44 -2.68 -44.75 0.75
N SER A 45 -3.48 -45.73 0.35
CA SER A 45 -3.17 -46.52 -0.85
C SER A 45 -4.38 -46.87 -1.72
N ARG A 46 -5.37 -45.97 -1.80
CA ARG A 46 -6.44 -46.06 -2.84
C ARG A 46 -6.87 -44.68 -3.32
N THR A 47 -6.26 -44.21 -4.41
CA THR A 47 -6.90 -43.65 -5.62
C THR A 47 -5.84 -42.93 -6.46
N THR A 48 -5.40 -43.56 -7.54
CA THR A 48 -4.55 -42.94 -8.56
C THR A 48 -5.40 -42.00 -9.43
N LYS A 49 -5.72 -40.81 -8.91
CA LYS A 49 -5.97 -39.65 -9.79
C LYS A 49 -4.63 -39.00 -10.09
N LYS A 50 -4.26 -38.99 -11.38
CA LYS A 50 -3.13 -38.27 -11.94
C LYS A 50 -3.05 -36.86 -11.32
N PRO A 51 -1.96 -36.48 -10.64
CA PRO A 51 -1.82 -35.13 -10.12
C PRO A 51 -1.69 -34.18 -11.32
N THR A 52 -2.76 -33.47 -11.64
CA THR A 52 -2.69 -32.28 -12.47
C THR A 52 -1.97 -31.22 -11.65
N THR A 53 -0.65 -31.10 -11.85
CA THR A 53 0.14 -29.98 -11.34
C THR A 53 -0.23 -28.74 -12.14
N THR A 54 -1.36 -28.12 -11.80
CA THR A 54 -1.56 -26.71 -12.10
C THR A 54 -0.67 -25.96 -11.12
N THR A 55 0.51 -25.56 -11.58
CA THR A 55 1.35 -24.58 -10.89
C THR A 55 0.64 -23.22 -10.99
N THR A 56 -0.42 -23.06 -10.22
CA THR A 56 -1.12 -21.78 -10.09
C THR A 56 -0.22 -20.89 -9.26
N ALA A 57 0.29 -19.81 -9.87
CA ALA A 57 0.99 -18.76 -9.15
C ALA A 57 0.12 -18.33 -7.96
N PRO A 58 0.73 -18.01 -6.79
CA PRO A 58 -0.04 -17.53 -5.65
C PRO A 58 -0.89 -16.33 -6.06
N PRO A 59 -2.13 -16.20 -5.55
CA PRO A 59 -3.00 -15.09 -5.89
C PRO A 59 -2.32 -13.76 -5.56
N LYS A 60 -2.31 -12.85 -6.53
CA LYS A 60 -1.74 -11.51 -6.36
C LYS A 60 -2.62 -10.71 -5.41
N LEU A 61 -2.01 -10.11 -4.39
CA LEU A 61 -2.70 -9.27 -3.41
C LEU A 61 -3.18 -7.94 -4.06
N PRO A 62 -4.26 -7.32 -3.53
CA PRO A 62 -4.73 -6.01 -3.98
C PRO A 62 -3.65 -4.92 -3.82
N ASN A 63 -3.64 -3.96 -4.74
CA ASN A 63 -2.65 -2.87 -4.72
C ASN A 63 -3.12 -1.72 -3.81
N ASN A 64 -3.11 -1.95 -2.49
CA ASN A 64 -3.51 -0.94 -1.51
C ASN A 64 -2.35 0.01 -1.18
N LEU A 65 -2.68 1.25 -0.78
CA LEU A 65 -1.73 2.24 -0.27
C LEU A 65 -2.28 2.89 0.99
N GLU A 66 -1.44 3.00 2.02
CA GLU A 66 -1.74 3.72 3.26
C GLU A 66 -0.67 4.79 3.48
N ILE A 67 -1.12 6.01 3.83
CA ILE A 67 -0.28 7.18 4.02
C ILE A 67 -0.63 7.78 5.39
N GLY A 68 0.39 8.01 6.21
CA GLY A 68 0.21 8.45 7.61
C GLY A 68 -0.11 7.28 8.54
N HIS A 69 -0.70 7.59 9.69
CA HIS A 69 -1.13 6.60 10.68
C HIS A 69 -2.62 6.79 10.93
N CYS A 70 -3.44 5.80 10.56
CA CYS A 70 -4.87 5.87 10.81
C CYS A 70 -5.17 5.40 12.24
N GLU A 71 -5.49 6.34 13.12
CA GLU A 71 -6.03 6.02 14.44
C GLU A 71 -7.54 5.82 14.37
N ASP A 72 -8.10 5.06 15.31
CA ASP A 72 -9.53 4.71 15.31
C ASP A 72 -10.43 5.88 15.72
N ASP A 73 -9.87 6.87 16.41
CA ASP A 73 -10.53 8.12 16.81
C ASP A 73 -10.53 9.20 15.71
N ASP A 74 -9.65 9.07 14.70
CA ASP A 74 -9.61 9.99 13.58
C ASP A 74 -10.93 10.01 12.80
N LYS A 75 -11.45 11.22 12.56
CA LYS A 75 -12.71 11.41 11.84
C LYS A 75 -12.51 11.17 10.34
N ILE A 76 -13.42 10.41 9.72
CA ILE A 76 -13.48 10.34 8.26
C ILE A 76 -14.00 11.68 7.72
N ILE A 77 -13.18 12.36 6.92
CA ILE A 77 -13.45 13.69 6.39
C ILE A 77 -13.73 13.68 4.88
N TYR A 78 -13.29 12.64 4.16
CA TYR A 78 -13.59 12.45 2.75
C TYR A 78 -13.59 10.96 2.39
N ILE A 79 -14.54 10.55 1.54
CA ILE A 79 -14.62 9.21 0.96
C ILE A 79 -14.97 9.37 -0.52
N ASP A 80 -14.27 8.64 -1.39
CA ASP A 80 -14.60 8.54 -2.80
C ASP A 80 -14.44 7.10 -3.31
N ASP A 81 -15.27 6.74 -4.27
CA ASP A 81 -15.22 5.48 -5.01
C ASP A 81 -14.85 5.78 -6.47
N THR A 82 -13.56 6.03 -6.71
CA THR A 82 -13.03 6.39 -8.02
C THR A 82 -13.04 5.19 -8.96
N ARG A 83 -13.73 5.31 -10.10
CA ARG A 83 -13.76 4.30 -11.18
C ARG A 83 -13.51 4.92 -12.54
N LEU A 84 -12.42 4.50 -13.19
CA LEU A 84 -12.06 4.90 -14.55
C LEU A 84 -11.75 3.66 -15.38
N GLU A 85 -12.57 3.38 -16.38
CA GLU A 85 -12.41 2.21 -17.23
C GLU A 85 -11.38 2.43 -18.34
N ALA A 86 -10.53 1.43 -18.59
CA ALA A 86 -9.54 1.47 -19.67
C ALA A 86 -10.03 0.66 -20.89
N ASN A 87 -10.05 1.27 -22.07
CA ASN A 87 -10.37 0.58 -23.33
C ASN A 87 -9.09 0.17 -24.06
N ASN A 88 -8.60 -1.06 -23.81
CA ASN A 88 -7.40 -1.64 -24.46
C ASN A 88 -6.14 -0.76 -24.36
N SER A 89 -6.00 -0.01 -23.28
CA SER A 89 -4.85 0.86 -22.99
C SER A 89 -4.44 0.76 -21.54
N THR A 90 -3.28 1.35 -21.21
CA THR A 90 -2.91 1.66 -19.82
C THR A 90 -3.44 3.05 -19.48
N LEU A 91 -4.18 3.18 -18.39
CA LEU A 91 -4.56 4.48 -17.84
C LEU A 91 -3.55 4.94 -16.80
N GLY A 92 -3.27 6.23 -16.78
CA GLY A 92 -2.43 6.86 -15.77
C GLY A 92 -2.97 8.24 -15.45
N GLY A 93 -2.88 8.64 -14.19
CA GLY A 93 -3.36 9.95 -13.77
C GLY A 93 -2.90 10.32 -12.36
N VAL A 94 -3.16 11.58 -12.01
CA VAL A 94 -2.99 12.10 -10.66
C VAL A 94 -4.39 12.31 -10.09
N ILE A 95 -4.65 11.73 -8.93
CA ILE A 95 -5.85 11.96 -8.14
C ILE A 95 -5.52 13.09 -7.15
N GLU A 96 -6.27 14.18 -7.25
CA GLU A 96 -6.09 15.38 -6.44
C GLU A 96 -7.26 15.49 -5.47
N ILE A 97 -6.97 15.55 -4.17
CA ILE A 97 -8.00 15.69 -3.13
C ILE A 97 -7.65 16.91 -2.31
N HIS A 98 -8.58 17.86 -2.25
CA HIS A 98 -8.53 19.03 -1.40
C HIS A 98 -9.60 18.91 -0.32
N ILE A 99 -9.21 19.19 0.93
CA ILE A 99 -10.06 19.17 2.10
C ILE A 99 -10.31 20.60 2.54
N ASP A 100 -11.58 20.95 2.68
CA ASP A 100 -11.94 22.27 3.16
C ASP A 100 -11.55 22.48 4.63
N SER A 101 -11.18 23.72 4.94
CA SER A 101 -11.00 24.17 6.32
C SER A 101 -12.26 23.89 7.15
N PRO A 102 -12.15 23.50 8.44
CA PRO A 102 -10.98 23.60 9.31
C PRO A 102 -10.21 22.28 9.51
N TYR A 103 -10.29 21.32 8.60
CA TYR A 103 -9.64 20.02 8.81
C TYR A 103 -8.20 19.96 8.28
N TYR A 104 -7.39 19.08 8.86
CA TYR A 104 -6.14 18.60 8.28
C TYR A 104 -6.14 17.08 8.22
N ILE A 105 -5.45 16.52 7.24
CA ILE A 105 -5.36 15.08 6.99
C ILE A 105 -4.42 14.45 8.02
N THR A 106 -4.84 13.37 8.65
CA THR A 106 -4.02 12.52 9.52
C THR A 106 -3.63 11.23 8.82
N CYS A 107 -4.54 10.66 8.03
CA CYS A 107 -4.23 9.47 7.25
C CYS A 107 -5.07 9.36 5.98
N VAL A 108 -4.54 8.61 5.01
CA VAL A 108 -5.23 8.28 3.76
C VAL A 108 -5.07 6.80 3.47
N LYS A 109 -6.20 6.13 3.19
CA LYS A 109 -6.25 4.75 2.71
C LYS A 109 -6.80 4.74 1.29
N VAL A 110 -6.02 4.18 0.38
CA VAL A 110 -6.43 3.87 -1.00
C VAL A 110 -6.52 2.36 -1.10
N LEU A 111 -7.73 1.86 -1.30
CA LEU A 111 -8.01 0.43 -1.37
C LEU A 111 -8.32 0.05 -2.81
N ASP A 112 -7.57 -0.89 -3.37
CA ASP A 112 -7.84 -1.49 -4.67
C ASP A 112 -9.11 -2.33 -4.58
N GLN A 113 -10.13 -1.96 -5.36
CA GLN A 113 -11.40 -2.68 -5.40
C GLN A 113 -11.32 -3.95 -6.28
N MET A 114 -10.18 -4.21 -6.93
CA MET A 114 -9.96 -5.42 -7.73
C MET A 114 -9.26 -6.51 -6.89
N PRO A 115 -9.97 -7.58 -6.48
CA PRO A 115 -9.44 -8.59 -5.56
C PRO A 115 -8.31 -9.44 -6.16
N ALA A 116 -8.15 -9.42 -7.49
CA ALA A 116 -7.12 -10.16 -8.20
C ALA A 116 -5.78 -9.42 -8.31
N GLY A 117 -5.66 -8.20 -7.75
CA GLY A 117 -4.44 -7.38 -7.86
C GLY A 117 -4.12 -6.92 -9.30
N THR A 118 -5.10 -7.03 -10.19
CA THR A 118 -5.05 -6.55 -11.58
C THR A 118 -5.45 -5.08 -11.70
N GLY A 119 -5.89 -4.46 -10.61
CA GLY A 119 -6.22 -3.04 -10.55
C GLY A 119 -5.01 -2.13 -10.72
N ALA A 120 -5.31 -0.83 -10.72
CA ALA A 120 -4.29 0.19 -10.75
C ALA A 120 -3.39 0.14 -9.51
N ILE A 121 -2.14 0.56 -9.67
CA ILE A 121 -1.16 0.67 -8.60
C ILE A 121 -1.15 2.13 -8.12
N PRO A 122 -1.60 2.41 -6.89
CA PRO A 122 -1.51 3.74 -6.31
C PRO A 122 -0.10 3.98 -5.76
N THR A 123 0.42 5.19 -5.95
CA THR A 123 1.69 5.65 -5.37
C THR A 123 1.54 7.05 -4.80
N TYR A 124 2.14 7.28 -3.63
CA TYR A 124 2.16 8.59 -3.02
C TYR A 124 2.95 9.58 -3.89
N ASN A 125 2.39 10.77 -4.10
CA ASN A 125 3.07 11.86 -4.79
C ASN A 125 3.48 12.97 -3.80
N SER A 126 2.50 13.69 -3.23
CA SER A 126 2.76 14.78 -2.29
C SER A 126 1.53 15.12 -1.43
N GLY A 127 1.72 15.93 -0.38
CA GLY A 127 0.65 16.33 0.55
C GLY A 127 0.41 15.31 1.67
N GLY A 128 -0.85 15.11 2.07
CA GLY A 128 -1.24 14.14 3.10
C GLY A 128 -1.07 14.68 4.52
N TYR A 129 -0.33 13.96 5.36
CA TYR A 129 -0.27 14.20 6.81
C TYR A 129 0.01 15.68 7.17
N GLY A 130 -0.85 16.25 8.01
CA GLY A 130 -0.76 17.64 8.48
C GLY A 130 -1.10 18.70 7.42
N LYS A 131 -1.54 18.29 6.22
CA LYS A 131 -1.96 19.17 5.12
C LYS A 131 -3.46 19.02 4.87
N ASP A 132 -4.01 19.91 4.07
CA ASP A 132 -5.40 19.90 3.60
C ASP A 132 -5.51 19.49 2.13
N PHE A 133 -4.44 18.94 1.57
CA PHE A 133 -4.45 18.39 0.22
C PHE A 133 -3.61 17.12 0.15
N ILE A 134 -3.93 16.25 -0.81
CA ILE A 134 -3.09 15.11 -1.15
C ILE A 134 -3.16 14.81 -2.64
N PHE A 135 -2.01 14.46 -3.20
CA PHE A 135 -1.84 14.02 -4.59
C PHE A 135 -1.40 12.55 -4.60
N ILE A 136 -2.11 11.73 -5.38
CA ILE A 136 -1.86 10.29 -5.48
C ILE A 136 -1.75 9.93 -6.96
N ASN A 137 -0.62 9.35 -7.37
CA ASN A 137 -0.49 8.85 -8.72
C ASN A 137 -1.16 7.48 -8.82
N ALA A 138 -1.95 7.27 -9.87
CA ALA A 138 -2.59 6.00 -10.18
C ALA A 138 -2.08 5.49 -11.53
N GLN A 139 -1.56 4.26 -11.56
CA GLN A 139 -1.15 3.62 -12.80
C GLN A 139 -1.94 2.31 -13.01
N GLY A 140 -2.88 2.35 -13.95
CA GLY A 140 -3.66 1.20 -14.41
C GLY A 140 -2.79 0.19 -15.15
N GLN A 141 -3.14 -1.09 -14.99
CA GLN A 141 -2.57 -2.17 -15.81
C GLN A 141 -3.26 -2.20 -17.18
N TYR A 142 -2.62 -2.80 -18.18
CA TYR A 142 -3.16 -2.81 -19.55
C TYR A 142 -4.54 -3.49 -19.60
N GLY A 143 -5.54 -2.80 -20.15
CA GLY A 143 -6.92 -3.31 -20.22
C GLY A 143 -7.64 -3.36 -18.88
N HIS A 144 -7.04 -2.80 -17.82
CA HIS A 144 -7.62 -2.69 -16.49
C HIS A 144 -7.74 -1.21 -16.11
N GLY A 145 -8.91 -0.85 -15.59
CA GLY A 145 -9.20 0.50 -15.14
C GLY A 145 -8.49 0.86 -13.83
N ILE A 146 -8.80 2.06 -13.34
CA ILE A 146 -8.50 2.51 -11.99
C ILE A 146 -9.77 2.33 -11.16
N HIS A 147 -9.72 1.47 -10.14
CA HIS A 147 -10.85 1.18 -9.25
C HIS A 147 -10.39 1.29 -7.81
N PHE A 148 -10.51 2.48 -7.23
CA PHE A 148 -10.08 2.74 -5.86
C PHE A 148 -11.24 3.14 -4.98
N LYS A 149 -11.20 2.69 -3.73
CA LYS A 149 -11.90 3.34 -2.63
C LYS A 149 -10.90 4.17 -1.86
N ILE A 150 -11.08 5.48 -1.87
CA ILE A 150 -10.23 6.42 -1.16
C ILE A 150 -10.94 6.87 0.11
N ILE A 151 -10.26 6.75 1.24
CA ILE A 151 -10.75 7.15 2.56
C ILE A 151 -9.70 8.06 3.15
N VAL A 152 -10.09 9.31 3.41
CA VAL A 152 -9.24 10.30 4.07
C VAL A 152 -9.79 10.54 5.47
N ARG A 153 -8.92 10.41 6.46
CA ARG A 153 -9.21 10.78 7.84
C ARG A 153 -8.42 12.01 8.25
N GLY A 154 -8.96 12.73 9.23
CA GLY A 154 -8.38 13.98 9.68
C GLY A 154 -9.04 14.54 10.92
N ASN A 155 -8.39 15.55 11.49
CA ASN A 155 -8.83 16.23 12.70
C ASN A 155 -8.97 17.74 12.48
N LEU A 156 -9.66 18.40 13.40
CA LEU A 156 -9.81 19.86 13.38
C LEU A 156 -8.45 20.52 13.62
N LYS A 157 -8.12 21.51 12.79
CA LYS A 157 -7.04 22.46 13.05
C LYS A 157 -7.45 23.24 14.30
N MET A 158 -6.82 22.96 15.45
CA MET A 158 -6.99 23.83 16.62
C MET A 158 -6.51 25.23 16.24
N SER A 159 -7.40 26.21 16.34
CA SER A 159 -7.02 27.61 16.10
C SER A 159 -6.08 28.07 17.23
N GLU A 160 -5.05 28.85 16.90
CA GLU A 160 -4.11 29.43 17.89
C GLU A 160 -4.84 30.18 19.03
N ASN A 161 -6.07 30.66 18.79
CA ASN A 161 -6.88 31.41 19.76
C ASN A 161 -7.57 30.55 20.85
N GLU A 162 -7.59 29.22 20.73
CA GLU A 162 -8.05 28.33 21.83
C GLU A 162 -6.88 27.87 22.72
N ILE A 163 -5.67 27.81 22.17
CA ILE A 163 -4.46 27.43 22.90
C ILE A 163 -4.11 28.49 23.96
N SER A 164 -4.39 29.76 23.69
CA SER A 164 -4.15 30.87 24.64
C SER A 164 -5.22 31.04 25.72
N ARG A 165 -6.40 30.41 25.58
CA ARG A 165 -7.48 30.46 26.59
C ARG A 165 -7.40 29.35 27.63
N ASN A 166 -6.63 28.29 27.36
CA ASN A 166 -6.45 27.14 28.25
C ASN A 166 -5.11 27.18 29.01
N LYS A 167 -4.42 28.32 29.03
CA LYS A 167 -3.16 28.54 29.75
C LYS A 167 -3.32 29.68 30.74
#